data_AF-A0A535NDR1-F1
#
_entry.id   AF-A0A535NDR1-F1
#
_cell.length_a   1.000
_cell.length_b   1.000
_cell.length_c   1.000
_cell.angle_alpha   90.00
_cell.angle_beta   90.00
_cell.angle_gamma   90.00
#
_symmetry.space_group_name_H-M   'P 1'
#
loop_
_entity.id
_entity.type
_entity.pdbx_description
1 polymer ?
#
loop_
_entity_poly.entity_id
_entity_poly.type
_entity_poly.pdbx_seq_one_letter_code
_entity_poly.pdbx_strand_id
1 'polypeptide(L)' 'MIKLIVEILLAIFLHPIAWVLCVINIVSRADLSGTKKVIWIIVTFVWGIGPILYILLGDGGFW' A
#
# COMPACT_ATOMS: atom_id res chain seq x y z
N MET A 1 13.06 -19.14 6.81
CA MET A 1 12.13 -18.67 7.86
C MET A 1 12.43 -17.24 8.32
N ILE A 2 13.64 -16.93 8.81
CA ILE A 2 13.97 -15.56 9.29
C ILE A 2 13.75 -14.49 8.20
N LYS A 3 14.15 -14.77 6.96
CA LYS A 3 13.92 -13.87 5.80
C LYS A 3 12.44 -13.52 5.64
N LEU A 4 11.56 -14.51 5.52
CA LEU A 4 10.11 -14.33 5.37
C LEU A 4 9.51 -13.49 6.51
N ILE A 5 9.93 -13.73 7.75
CA ILE A 5 9.44 -12.96 8.92
C ILE A 5 9.84 -11.48 8.80
N VAL A 6 11.09 -11.21 8.40
CA VAL A 6 11.58 -9.84 8.18
C VAL A 6 10.81 -9.17 7.04
N GLU A 7 10.61 -9.86 5.91
CA GLU A 7 9.88 -9.34 4.75
C GLU A 7 8.41 -9.04 5.11
N ILE A 8 7.76 -9.91 5.87
CA ILE A 8 6.41 -9.68 6.38
C ILE A 8 6.39 -8.45 7.29
N LEU A 9 7.27 -8.38 8.30
CA LEU A 9 7.33 -7.25 9.23
C LEU A 9 7.55 -5.93 8.49
N LEU A 10 8.50 -5.88 7.56
CA LEU A 10 8.73 -4.72 6.73
C LEU A 10 7.50 -4.36 5.90
N ALA A 11 6.80 -5.35 5.33
CA ALA A 11 5.56 -5.11 4.58
C ALA A 11 4.49 -4.47 5.46
N ILE A 12 4.23 -4.99 6.67
CA ILE A 12 3.14 -4.49 7.52
C ILE A 12 3.40 -3.05 8.01
N PHE A 13 4.65 -2.58 8.07
CA PHE A 13 4.94 -1.20 8.46
C PHE A 13 5.12 -0.26 7.27
N LEU A 14 5.86 -0.68 6.25
CA LEU A 14 6.15 0.17 5.09
C LEU A 14 4.89 0.41 4.24
N HIS A 15 3.97 -0.56 4.17
CA HIS A 15 2.71 -0.36 3.45
C HIS A 15 1.83 0.72 4.04
N PRO A 16 1.45 0.68 5.34
CA PRO A 16 0.65 1.74 5.94
C PRO A 16 1.30 3.11 5.81
N ILE A 17 2.62 3.20 5.98
CA ILE A 17 3.35 4.46 5.80
C ILE A 17 3.20 4.96 4.36
N ALA A 18 3.48 4.11 3.36
CA ALA A 18 3.35 4.45 1.95
C ALA A 18 1.90 4.84 1.59
N TRP A 19 0.91 4.13 2.14
CA TRP A 19 -0.50 4.44 1.95
C TRP A 19 -0.88 5.78 2.55
N VAL A 20 -0.44 6.10 3.78
CA VAL A 20 -0.67 7.41 4.40
C VAL A 20 -0.04 8.53 3.57
N LEU A 21 1.20 8.36 3.10
CA LEU A 21 1.85 9.32 2.22
C LEU A 21 1.09 9.50 0.89
N CYS A 22 0.57 8.41 0.34
CA CYS A 22 -0.29 8.44 -0.84
C CYS A 22 -1.60 9.19 -0.58
N VAL A 23 -2.26 8.95 0.55
CA VAL A 23 -3.47 9.68 0.96
C VAL A 23 -3.16 11.17 1.10
N ILE A 24 -2.06 11.54 1.76
CA ILE A 24 -1.60 12.94 1.90
C ILE A 24 -1.43 13.58 0.52
N ASN A 25 -0.81 12.87 -0.42
CA ASN A 25 -0.66 13.35 -1.80
C ASN A 25 -2.02 13.54 -2.49
N ILE A 26 -2.93 12.58 -2.40
CA ILE A 26 -4.25 12.65 -3.02
C ILE A 26 -5.06 13.83 -2.46
N VAL A 27 -5.05 14.03 -1.13
CA VAL A 27 -5.80 15.13 -0.52
C VAL A 27 -5.21 16.50 -0.84
N SER A 28 -3.89 16.60 -1.03
CA SER A 28 -3.21 17.86 -1.36
C SER A 28 -3.31 18.26 -2.84
N ARG A 29 -3.72 17.35 -3.73
CA ARG A 29 -3.98 17.65 -5.15
C ARG A 29 -5.13 18.64 -5.31
N ALA A 30 -4.84 19.84 -5.83
CA ALA A 30 -5.82 20.90 -6.06
C ALA A 30 -6.68 20.66 -7.32
N ASP A 31 -6.16 19.91 -8.28
CA ASP A 31 -6.78 19.59 -9.57
C ASP A 31 -7.75 18.39 -9.51
N LEU A 32 -7.79 17.67 -8.38
CA LEU A 32 -8.72 16.56 -8.17
C LEU A 32 -9.98 17.02 -7.44
N SER A 33 -11.14 16.78 -8.05
CA SER A 33 -12.45 16.88 -7.38
C SER A 33 -12.54 15.91 -6.20
N GLY A 34 -13.39 16.22 -5.20
CA GLY A 34 -13.60 15.36 -4.01
C GLY A 34 -13.93 13.90 -4.34
N THR A 35 -14.82 13.64 -5.30
CA THR A 35 -15.18 12.27 -5.71
C THR A 35 -13.98 11.49 -6.25
N LYS A 36 -13.16 12.12 -7.09
CA LYS A 36 -11.92 11.52 -7.61
C LYS A 36 -10.96 11.17 -6.47
N LYS A 37 -10.82 12.03 -5.45
CA LYS A 37 -9.98 11.76 -4.28
C LYS A 37 -10.46 10.51 -3.53
N VAL A 38 -11.76 10.42 -3.26
CA VAL A 38 -12.35 9.26 -2.56
C VAL A 38 -12.13 7.96 -3.34
N ILE A 39 -12.38 7.96 -4.65
CA ILE A 39 -12.14 6.78 -5.51
C ILE A 39 -10.67 6.36 -5.42
N TRP A 40 -9.73 7.29 -5.54
CA TRP A 40 -8.31 6.98 -5.49
C TRP A 40 -7.86 6.45 -4.13
N ILE A 41 -8.37 6.99 -3.02
CA ILE A 41 -8.07 6.48 -1.68
C ILE A 41 -8.54 5.02 -1.51
N ILE A 42 -9.71 4.68 -2.05
CA ILE A 42 -10.23 3.29 -2.02
C ILE A 42 -9.32 2.37 -2.86
N VAL A 43 -8.96 2.79 -4.06
CA VAL A 43 -8.08 2.01 -4.96
C VAL A 43 -6.72 1.76 -4.31
N THR A 44 -6.11 2.78 -3.72
CA THR A 44 -4.78 2.65 -3.09
C THR A 44 -4.81 1.84 -1.81
N PHE A 45 -5.93 1.82 -1.09
CA PHE A 45 -6.11 0.95 0.07
C PHE A 45 -6.11 -0.52 -0.32
N VAL A 46 -6.85 -0.89 -1.37
CA VAL A 46 -6.86 -2.28 -1.89
C VAL A 46 -5.50 -2.66 -2.44
N TRP A 47 -4.77 -1.73 -3.07
CA TRP A 47 -3.41 -1.99 -3.55
C TRP A 47 -2.46 -2.42 -2.43
N GLY A 48 -2.66 -1.94 -1.19
CA GLY A 48 -1.82 -2.33 -0.06
C GLY A 48 -1.92 -3.81 0.36
N ILE A 49 -2.94 -4.52 -0.14
CA ILE A 49 -3.08 -5.96 0.04
C ILE A 49 -2.16 -6.72 -0.95
N GLY A 50 -1.89 -6.16 -2.13
CA GLY A 50 -1.17 -6.81 -3.22
C GLY A 50 0.19 -7.39 -2.81
N PRO A 51 1.05 -6.65 -2.10
CA PRO A 51 2.38 -7.15 -1.74
C PRO A 51 2.37 -8.18 -0.61
N ILE A 52 1.36 -8.15 0.26
CA ILE A 52 1.10 -9.24 1.21
C ILE A 52 0.74 -10.51 0.43
N LEU A 53 -0.14 -10.40 -0.57
CA LEU A 53 -0.48 -11.53 -1.44
C LEU A 53 0.70 -12.01 -2.29
N TYR A 54 1.59 -11.11 -2.72
CA TYR A 54 2.78 -11.47 -3.50
C TYR A 54 3.74 -12.36 -2.69
N ILE A 55 3.95 -12.02 -1.41
CA ILE A 55 4.76 -12.82 -0.48
C ILE A 55 4.07 -14.14 -0.13
N LEU A 56 2.75 -14.12 0.14
CA LEU A 56 2.03 -15.29 0.65
C LEU A 56 1.58 -16.30 -0.42
N LEU A 57 1.23 -15.83 -1.62
CA LEU A 57 0.65 -16.66 -2.69
C LEU A 57 1.55 -16.79 -3.91
N GLY A 58 2.46 -15.83 -4.12
CA GLY A 58 3.32 -15.79 -5.30
C GLY A 58 4.72 -16.36 -5.09
N ASP A 59 5.05 -16.82 -3.87
CA ASP A 59 6.43 -17.11 -3.44
C ASP A 59 7.40 -15.95 -3.76
N GLY A 60 6.85 -14.74 -3.85
CA GLY A 60 7.57 -13.53 -4.22
C GLY A 60 8.40 -13.00 -3.06
N GLY A 61 9.51 -12.34 -3.38
CA GLY A 61 10.29 -11.61 -2.38
C GLY A 61 9.62 -10.30 -1.95
N PHE A 62 10.13 -9.70 -0.89
CA PHE A 62 9.84 -8.30 -0.61
C PHE A 62 10.24 -7.43 -1.82
N TRP A 63 9.33 -6.55 -2.22
CA TRP A 63 9.43 -5.69 -3.40
C TRP A 63 10.72 -4.87 -3.50
#